data_AF-A0A524G6X1-F1
#
_entry.id   AF-A0A524G6X1-F1
#
_cell.length_a   1.000
_cell.length_b   1.000
_cell.length_c   1.000
_cell.angle_alpha   90.00
_cell.angle_beta   90.00
_cell.angle_gamma   90.00
#
_symmetry.space_group_name_H-M   'P 1'
#
loop_
_entity.id
_entity.type
_entity.pdbx_description
1 polymer ?
#
loop_
_entity_poly.entity_id
_entity_poly.type
_entity_poly.pdbx_seq_one_letter_code
_entity_poly.pdbx_strand_id
1 'polypeptide(L)'
;MADVKSGDIVVPGDQLCVIEELSPSYGTYENDGIVYAAAPGAVSMDLKQRSISVLDTDGNMKLALPVVDDILLGEVVNAYEQRAEIAIVRRNDEDVHSGIYGEIHISNVTRRFVKSMHDVMRGTDIIRAKAINTHKIPTELTVIGPELGVILAKCSRCGNPLTLTTYNNMFCLRCENRENREVASDYGQQFGLEARPDLAPRRRSYDRDGYDQRDDRRGGGRYDDRSRGGRSDRGRGGHDRQNDRRRRN
;
A
#
# COMPACT_ATOMS: atom_id res chain seq x y z
N MET A 1 -4.29 -5.36 48.82
CA MET A 1 -3.85 -4.74 47.56
C MET A 1 -2.40 -5.13 47.39
N ALA A 2 -2.03 -5.67 46.23
CA ALA A 2 -0.63 -6.00 45.96
C ALA A 2 0.15 -4.67 45.87
N ASP A 3 1.08 -4.47 46.80
CA ASP A 3 1.89 -3.25 46.88
C ASP A 3 3.08 -3.41 45.91
N VAL A 4 2.78 -3.43 44.61
CA VAL A 4 3.75 -3.69 43.55
C VAL A 4 4.60 -2.44 43.32
N LYS A 5 5.92 -2.61 43.22
CA LYS A 5 6.87 -1.52 43.01
C LYS A 5 7.54 -1.62 41.65
N SER A 6 8.06 -0.50 41.18
CA SER A 6 8.87 -0.51 39.96
C SER A 6 10.11 -1.39 40.16
N GLY A 7 10.31 -2.35 39.27
CA GLY A 7 11.38 -3.35 39.31
C GLY A 7 10.94 -4.74 39.80
N ASP A 8 9.71 -4.89 40.30
CA ASP A 8 9.18 -6.20 40.71
C ASP A 8 8.91 -7.08 39.50
N ILE A 9 9.25 -8.36 39.61
CA ILE A 9 8.99 -9.36 38.56
C ILE A 9 7.59 -9.93 38.77
N VAL A 10 6.77 -9.87 37.72
CA VAL A 10 5.38 -10.32 37.69
C VAL A 10 5.17 -11.35 36.59
N VAL A 11 4.09 -12.14 36.72
CA VAL A 11 3.63 -13.10 35.73
C VAL A 11 2.24 -12.74 35.21
N PRO A 12 1.83 -13.25 34.03
CA PRO A 12 0.49 -12.96 33.50
C PRO A 12 -0.61 -13.36 34.49
N GLY A 13 -1.53 -12.45 34.76
CA GLY A 13 -2.62 -12.62 35.72
C GLY A 13 -2.36 -12.02 37.11
N ASP A 14 -1.14 -11.55 37.38
CA ASP A 14 -0.85 -10.81 38.61
C ASP A 14 -1.56 -9.45 38.63
N GLN A 15 -2.14 -9.10 39.77
CA GLN A 15 -2.79 -7.81 39.99
C GLN A 15 -1.72 -6.74 40.26
N LEU A 16 -1.73 -5.67 39.47
CA LEU A 16 -0.74 -4.60 39.57
C LEU A 16 -1.26 -3.40 40.37
N CYS A 17 -2.37 -2.82 39.93
CA CYS A 17 -2.98 -1.65 40.55
C CYS A 17 -4.44 -1.51 40.15
N VAL A 18 -5.12 -0.49 40.67
CA VAL A 18 -6.44 -0.07 40.17
C VAL A 18 -6.28 1.04 39.13
N ILE A 19 -7.25 1.18 38.24
CA ILE A 19 -7.16 2.15 37.12
C ILE A 19 -7.09 3.61 37.60
N GLU A 20 -7.59 3.89 38.82
CA GLU A 20 -7.55 5.22 39.43
C GLU A 20 -6.13 5.63 39.88
N GLU A 21 -5.25 4.66 40.10
CA GLU A 21 -3.85 4.90 40.46
C GLU A 21 -3.00 5.10 39.21
N LEU A 22 -2.99 4.09 38.33
CA LEU A 22 -2.19 4.07 37.12
C LEU A 22 -3.01 3.48 35.97
N SER A 23 -2.94 4.13 34.82
CA SER A 23 -3.55 3.66 33.58
C SER A 23 -2.75 2.50 33.00
N PRO A 24 -3.43 1.46 32.47
CA PRO A 24 -2.77 0.34 31.84
C PRO A 24 -1.97 0.80 30.61
N SER A 25 -0.77 0.27 30.48
CA SER A 25 0.11 0.47 29.33
C SER A 25 0.63 -0.88 28.82
N TYR A 26 1.79 -0.88 28.17
CA TYR A 26 2.39 -2.05 27.56
C TYR A 26 2.56 -3.23 28.53
N GLY A 27 2.19 -4.44 28.08
CA GLY A 27 2.31 -5.64 28.91
C GLY A 27 1.30 -5.71 30.05
N THR A 28 0.26 -4.86 30.04
CA THR A 28 -0.84 -4.87 31.02
C THR A 28 -2.20 -4.81 30.33
N TYR A 29 -3.24 -5.24 31.03
CA TYR A 29 -4.63 -5.10 30.59
C TYR A 29 -5.52 -4.75 31.77
N GLU A 30 -6.64 -4.09 31.50
CA GLU A 30 -7.67 -3.81 32.50
C GLU A 30 -8.73 -4.92 32.48
N ASN A 31 -9.15 -5.36 33.66
CA ASN A 31 -10.39 -6.10 33.84
C ASN A 31 -11.10 -5.63 35.12
N ASP A 32 -12.38 -5.25 35.00
CA ASP A 32 -13.23 -4.81 36.11
C ASP A 32 -12.63 -3.68 36.99
N GLY A 33 -11.97 -2.69 36.37
CA GLY A 33 -11.33 -1.57 37.08
C GLY A 33 -10.01 -1.91 37.77
N ILE A 34 -9.48 -3.12 37.55
CA ILE A 34 -8.20 -3.58 38.05
C ILE A 34 -7.25 -3.81 36.88
N VAL A 35 -6.01 -3.34 37.00
CA VAL A 35 -4.95 -3.55 36.02
C VAL A 35 -4.19 -4.83 36.37
N TYR A 36 -4.07 -5.72 35.40
CA TYR A 36 -3.36 -6.99 35.51
C TYR A 36 -2.17 -7.03 34.55
N ALA A 37 -1.17 -7.85 34.89
CA ALA A 37 -0.07 -8.16 33.99
C ALA A 37 -0.55 -9.08 32.84
N ALA A 38 -0.24 -8.70 31.61
CA ALA A 38 -0.52 -9.48 30.39
C ALA A 38 0.66 -10.39 29.98
N ALA A 39 1.87 -10.06 30.43
CA ALA A 39 3.11 -10.73 30.08
C ALA A 39 4.00 -10.90 31.33
N PRO A 40 4.90 -11.89 31.36
CA PRO A 40 5.92 -11.97 32.41
C PRO A 40 6.99 -10.88 32.21
N GLY A 41 7.45 -10.26 33.29
CA GLY A 41 8.47 -9.22 33.21
C GLY A 41 8.62 -8.38 34.48
N ALA A 42 9.51 -7.38 34.43
CA ALA A 42 9.67 -6.36 35.46
C ALA A 42 8.68 -5.20 35.27
N VAL A 43 8.07 -4.75 36.37
CA VAL A 43 7.13 -3.63 36.38
C VAL A 43 7.87 -2.31 36.23
N SER A 44 7.42 -1.47 35.30
CA SER A 44 7.90 -0.11 35.09
C SER A 44 6.74 0.87 35.23
N MET A 45 6.85 1.76 36.22
CA MET A 45 5.84 2.76 36.54
C MET A 45 6.32 4.14 36.10
N ASP A 46 5.59 4.78 35.20
CA ASP A 46 5.82 6.18 34.85
C ASP A 46 4.83 7.07 35.62
N LEU A 47 5.33 7.68 36.71
CA LEU A 47 4.53 8.59 37.54
C LEU A 47 4.19 9.92 36.84
N LYS A 48 4.91 10.31 35.78
CA LYS A 48 4.60 11.53 35.03
C LYS A 48 3.38 11.32 34.14
N GLN A 49 3.33 10.17 33.46
CA GLN A 49 2.19 9.79 32.62
C GLN A 49 1.09 9.04 33.37
N ARG A 50 1.33 8.70 34.65
CA ARG A 50 0.47 7.85 35.47
C ARG A 50 0.14 6.53 34.75
N SER A 51 1.16 5.87 34.22
CA SER A 51 1.02 4.63 33.49
C SER A 51 1.86 3.51 34.09
N ILE A 52 1.38 2.28 33.93
CA ILE A 52 2.07 1.07 34.38
C ILE A 52 2.30 0.13 33.20
N SER A 53 3.52 -0.39 33.10
CA SER A 53 3.93 -1.31 32.06
C SER A 53 4.71 -2.48 32.62
N VAL A 54 4.70 -3.61 31.91
CA VAL A 54 5.52 -4.78 32.22
C VAL A 54 6.49 -4.98 31.07
N LEU A 55 7.79 -4.90 31.39
CA LEU A 55 8.92 -5.00 30.45
C LEU A 55 9.70 -6.28 30.72
N ASP A 56 10.38 -6.87 29.73
CA ASP A 56 11.21 -8.05 30.01
C ASP A 56 12.39 -7.70 30.94
N THR A 57 12.97 -8.72 31.59
CA THR A 57 14.16 -8.65 32.45
C THR A 57 15.38 -7.96 31.81
N ASP A 58 15.49 -7.98 30.48
CA ASP A 58 16.55 -7.27 29.74
C ASP A 58 16.21 -5.78 29.48
N GLY A 59 15.10 -5.27 30.01
CA GLY A 59 14.58 -3.93 29.72
C GLY A 59 14.00 -3.77 28.32
N ASN A 60 14.08 -4.83 27.50
CA ASN A 60 13.67 -4.82 26.10
C ASN A 60 12.25 -5.37 25.93
N MET A 61 11.46 -4.66 25.12
CA MET A 61 10.09 -5.00 24.77
C MET A 61 10.09 -6.20 23.80
N LYS A 62 9.71 -7.41 24.26
CA LYS A 62 9.77 -8.61 23.39
C LYS A 62 8.71 -8.69 22.28
N LEU A 63 7.74 -7.79 22.25
CA LEU A 63 6.77 -7.65 21.16
C LEU A 63 6.56 -6.17 20.88
N ALA A 64 7.50 -5.55 20.16
CA ALA A 64 7.36 -4.21 19.62
C ALA A 64 6.30 -4.21 18.50
N LEU A 65 5.02 -4.33 18.88
CA LEU A 65 3.90 -4.27 17.94
C LEU A 65 3.98 -2.98 17.12
N PRO A 66 3.75 -3.04 15.80
CA PRO A 66 3.77 -1.85 14.97
C PRO A 66 2.80 -0.78 15.47
N VAL A 67 3.28 0.46 15.40
CA VAL A 67 2.51 1.67 15.64
C VAL A 67 2.21 2.30 14.29
N VAL A 68 1.11 3.06 14.21
CA VAL A 68 0.80 3.87 13.02
C VAL A 68 2.04 4.64 12.58
N ASP A 69 2.24 4.65 11.26
CA ASP A 69 3.32 5.33 10.56
C ASP A 69 4.71 4.69 10.62
N ASP A 70 4.89 3.57 11.32
CA ASP A 70 6.16 2.85 11.29
C ASP A 70 6.49 2.29 9.90
N ILE A 71 7.78 2.30 9.57
CA ILE A 71 8.33 1.68 8.37
C ILE A 71 8.69 0.24 8.70
N LEU A 72 8.04 -0.68 8.00
CA LEU A 72 8.20 -2.11 8.18
C LEU A 72 8.83 -2.71 6.93
N LEU A 73 9.82 -3.57 7.15
CA LEU A 73 10.47 -4.35 6.11
C LEU A 73 10.13 -5.81 6.34
N GLY A 74 9.65 -6.47 5.30
CA GLY A 74 9.21 -7.85 5.39
C GLY A 74 9.31 -8.62 4.08
N GLU A 75 9.14 -9.93 4.17
CA GLU A 75 9.03 -10.83 3.03
C GLU A 75 7.56 -11.17 2.78
N VAL A 76 7.14 -11.09 1.52
CA VAL A 76 5.79 -11.53 1.12
C VAL A 76 5.73 -13.05 1.22
N VAL A 77 4.90 -13.56 2.13
CA VAL A 77 4.71 -15.00 2.30
C VAL A 77 3.74 -15.51 1.23
N ASN A 78 2.57 -14.90 1.16
CA ASN A 78 1.52 -15.25 0.21
C ASN A 78 0.95 -13.99 -0.44
N ALA A 79 0.75 -14.04 -1.75
CA ALA A 79 -0.01 -13.03 -2.48
C ALA A 79 -1.26 -13.69 -3.05
N TYR A 80 -2.44 -13.22 -2.65
CA TYR A 80 -3.74 -13.57 -3.22
C TYR A 80 -4.19 -12.47 -4.19
N GLU A 81 -5.32 -12.63 -4.87
CA GLU A 81 -5.78 -11.63 -5.85
C GLU A 81 -6.03 -10.23 -5.26
N GLN A 82 -6.60 -10.16 -4.06
CA GLN A 82 -7.01 -8.90 -3.40
C GLN A 82 -6.20 -8.53 -2.15
N ARG A 83 -5.43 -9.48 -1.59
CA ARG A 83 -4.67 -9.29 -0.36
C ARG A 83 -3.32 -9.99 -0.41
N ALA A 84 -2.34 -9.49 0.34
CA ALA A 84 -1.04 -10.13 0.52
C ALA A 84 -0.67 -10.22 2.00
N GLU A 85 -0.09 -11.35 2.38
CA GLU A 85 0.43 -11.63 3.71
C GLU A 85 1.95 -11.41 3.72
N ILE A 86 2.42 -10.62 4.67
CA ILE A 86 3.84 -10.24 4.79
C ILE A 86 4.33 -10.66 6.17
N ALA A 87 5.43 -11.40 6.20
CA ALA A 87 6.18 -11.66 7.42
C ALA A 87 7.12 -10.48 7.66
N ILE A 88 6.90 -9.75 8.75
CA ILE A 88 7.71 -8.59 9.11
C ILE A 88 9.02 -9.07 9.74
N VAL A 89 10.14 -8.52 9.28
CA VAL A 89 11.50 -8.86 9.73
C VAL A 89 12.14 -7.68 10.47
N ARG A 90 11.90 -6.45 9.99
CA ARG A 90 12.45 -5.23 10.63
C ARG A 90 11.39 -4.14 10.76
N ARG A 91 11.54 -3.31 11.78
CA ARG A 91 10.73 -2.11 12.04
C ARG A 91 11.67 -0.94 12.32
N ASN A 92 11.54 0.15 11.56
CA ASN A 92 12.38 1.35 11.70
C ASN A 92 13.89 1.04 11.83
N ASP A 93 14.39 0.12 11.00
CA ASP A 93 15.77 -0.38 11.01
C ASP A 93 16.20 -1.23 12.22
N GLU A 94 15.28 -1.55 13.13
CA GLU A 94 15.51 -2.51 14.22
C GLU A 94 14.97 -3.89 13.84
N ASP A 95 15.71 -4.93 14.20
CA ASP A 95 15.30 -6.31 13.95
C ASP A 95 14.18 -6.71 14.91
N VAL A 96 13.09 -7.22 14.36
CA VAL A 96 11.92 -7.65 15.14
C VAL A 96 11.91 -9.17 15.22
N HIS A 97 11.52 -9.71 16.37
CA HIS A 97 11.36 -11.15 16.53
C HIS A 97 10.28 -11.69 15.59
N SER A 98 10.58 -12.86 15.00
CA SER A 98 9.71 -13.55 14.03
C SER A 98 8.35 -13.87 14.64
N GLY A 99 7.27 -13.40 14.00
CA GLY A 99 5.89 -13.70 14.42
C GLY A 99 4.88 -12.60 14.11
N ILE A 100 5.33 -11.39 13.74
CA ILE A 100 4.42 -10.32 13.32
C ILE A 100 4.12 -10.46 11.83
N TYR A 101 2.83 -10.58 11.53
CA TYR A 101 2.33 -10.61 10.16
C TYR A 101 1.59 -9.32 9.84
N GLY A 102 1.87 -8.79 8.65
CA GLY A 102 1.12 -7.70 8.05
C GLY A 102 0.23 -8.20 6.92
N GLU A 103 -0.89 -7.52 6.71
CA GLU A 103 -1.76 -7.70 5.56
C GLU A 103 -1.82 -6.42 4.73
N ILE A 104 -1.62 -6.54 3.42
CA ILE A 104 -1.86 -5.45 2.45
C ILE A 104 -3.11 -5.78 1.66
N HIS A 105 -4.05 -4.84 1.63
CA HIS A 105 -5.19 -4.87 0.72
C HIS A 105 -4.86 -4.16 -0.60
N ILE A 106 -5.42 -4.60 -1.73
CA ILE A 106 -5.15 -4.05 -3.07
C ILE A 106 -5.38 -2.53 -3.16
N SER A 107 -6.32 -2.00 -2.37
CA SER A 107 -6.59 -0.55 -2.30
C SER A 107 -5.45 0.26 -1.66
N ASN A 108 -4.61 -0.37 -0.85
CA ASN A 108 -3.52 0.26 -0.11
C ASN A 108 -2.17 0.10 -0.82
N VAL A 109 -2.20 -0.25 -2.11
CA VAL A 109 -0.99 -0.44 -2.89
C VAL A 109 -0.64 0.79 -3.73
N THR A 110 -1.55 1.19 -4.62
CA THR A 110 -1.34 2.32 -5.51
C THR A 110 -2.64 3.09 -5.68
N ARG A 111 -2.55 4.37 -6.04
CA ARG A 111 -3.72 5.17 -6.42
C ARG A 111 -4.28 4.80 -7.81
N ARG A 112 -3.52 4.05 -8.60
CA ARG A 112 -3.93 3.56 -9.93
C ARG A 112 -4.70 2.26 -9.78
N PHE A 113 -5.57 2.00 -10.75
CA PHE A 113 -6.30 0.74 -10.80
C PHE A 113 -5.35 -0.41 -11.12
N VAL A 114 -5.24 -1.36 -10.19
CA VAL A 114 -4.50 -2.61 -10.33
C VAL A 114 -5.51 -3.74 -10.42
N LYS A 115 -5.33 -4.67 -11.37
CA LYS A 115 -6.24 -5.81 -11.55
C LYS A 115 -6.02 -6.92 -10.54
N SER A 116 -4.77 -7.20 -10.21
CA SER A 116 -4.37 -8.28 -9.31
C SER A 116 -3.15 -7.89 -8.51
N MET A 117 -3.10 -8.31 -7.24
CA MET A 117 -1.91 -8.15 -6.40
C MET A 117 -0.64 -8.75 -7.03
N HIS A 118 -0.79 -9.78 -7.88
CA HIS A 118 0.35 -10.43 -8.57
C HIS A 118 1.11 -9.52 -9.54
N ASP A 119 0.49 -8.43 -9.98
CA ASP A 119 1.12 -7.40 -10.83
C ASP A 119 1.96 -6.41 -10.01
N VAL A 120 1.76 -6.41 -8.69
CA VAL A 120 2.39 -5.49 -7.74
C VAL A 120 3.51 -6.19 -6.99
N MET A 121 3.20 -7.34 -6.41
CA MET A 121 4.08 -8.12 -5.54
C MET A 121 3.78 -9.61 -5.66
N ARG A 122 4.79 -10.44 -5.45
CA ARG A 122 4.64 -11.89 -5.42
C ARG A 122 5.26 -12.46 -4.15
N GLY A 123 4.90 -13.70 -3.85
CA GLY A 123 5.54 -14.45 -2.77
C GLY A 123 7.06 -14.46 -2.97
N THR A 124 7.79 -14.40 -1.87
CA THR A 124 9.27 -14.33 -1.79
C THR A 124 9.93 -13.00 -2.18
N ASP A 125 9.13 -11.99 -2.56
CA ASP A 125 9.60 -10.62 -2.76
C ASP A 125 9.81 -9.95 -1.39
N ILE A 126 10.82 -9.09 -1.28
CA ILE A 126 11.08 -8.27 -0.08
C ILE A 126 10.47 -6.89 -0.30
N ILE A 127 9.68 -6.44 0.66
CA ILE A 127 8.86 -5.23 0.56
C ILE A 127 9.09 -4.30 1.75
N ARG A 128 9.05 -3.01 1.46
CA ARG A 128 8.98 -1.94 2.46
C ARG A 128 7.60 -1.34 2.45
N ALA A 129 6.92 -1.42 3.59
CA ALA A 129 5.56 -0.94 3.76
C ALA A 129 5.45 -0.09 5.02
N LYS A 130 4.36 0.65 5.13
CA LYS A 130 4.06 1.53 6.25
C LYS A 130 2.83 1.02 7.01
N ALA A 131 2.89 1.03 8.34
CA ALA A 131 1.78 0.60 9.17
C ALA A 131 0.64 1.64 9.20
N ILE A 132 -0.60 1.17 9.01
CA ILE A 132 -1.82 1.99 9.08
C ILE A 132 -2.50 1.88 10.45
N ASN A 133 -2.36 0.74 11.13
CA ASN A 133 -3.02 0.48 12.41
C ASN A 133 -2.00 0.28 13.54
N THR A 134 -2.42 0.62 14.76
CA THR A 134 -1.62 0.45 15.98
C THR A 134 -2.11 -0.78 16.74
N HIS A 135 -1.18 -1.61 17.24
CA HIS A 135 -1.46 -2.72 18.17
C HIS A 135 -2.49 -3.76 17.68
N LYS A 136 -2.63 -3.95 16.37
CA LYS A 136 -3.47 -5.00 15.77
C LYS A 136 -2.64 -6.00 14.97
N ILE A 137 -3.00 -7.28 15.08
CA ILE A 137 -2.46 -8.38 14.29
C ILE A 137 -3.64 -9.05 13.54
N PRO A 138 -3.55 -9.23 12.21
CA PRO A 138 -2.49 -8.76 11.33
C PRO A 138 -2.45 -7.23 11.24
N THR A 139 -1.25 -6.68 11.12
CA THR A 139 -1.05 -5.22 10.95
C THR A 139 -1.46 -4.83 9.54
N GLU A 140 -2.32 -3.84 9.39
CA GLU A 140 -2.70 -3.33 8.08
C GLU A 140 -1.59 -2.45 7.53
N LEU A 141 -1.14 -2.75 6.31
CA LEU A 141 0.01 -2.12 5.69
C LEU A 141 -0.40 -1.36 4.42
N THR A 142 0.33 -0.28 4.14
CA THR A 142 0.25 0.48 2.89
C THR A 142 1.61 0.57 2.22
N VAL A 143 1.63 0.52 0.90
CA VAL A 143 2.84 0.77 0.08
C VAL A 143 2.68 2.01 -0.80
N ILE A 144 1.75 2.89 -0.45
CA ILE A 144 1.55 4.16 -1.15
C ILE A 144 2.65 5.14 -0.76
N GLY A 145 3.67 5.27 -1.61
CA GLY A 145 4.74 6.26 -1.47
C GLY A 145 5.88 5.96 -2.43
N PRO A 146 6.74 6.95 -2.76
CA PRO A 146 7.88 6.71 -3.64
C PRO A 146 8.98 5.84 -3.00
N GLU A 147 9.09 5.87 -1.67
CA GLU A 147 10.08 5.11 -0.89
C GLU A 147 9.53 3.76 -0.39
N LEU A 148 8.25 3.50 -0.63
CA LEU A 148 7.56 2.28 -0.23
C LEU A 148 7.31 1.43 -1.46
N GLY A 149 7.33 0.11 -1.28
CA GLY A 149 7.19 -0.85 -2.37
C GLY A 149 8.21 -1.97 -2.29
N VAL A 150 8.33 -2.72 -3.38
CA VAL A 150 9.25 -3.84 -3.46
C VAL A 150 10.69 -3.32 -3.54
N ILE A 151 11.57 -3.85 -2.70
CA ILE A 151 13.02 -3.50 -2.67
C ILE A 151 13.89 -4.58 -3.31
N LEU A 152 13.41 -5.83 -3.32
CA LEU A 152 14.04 -6.95 -3.99
C LEU A 152 12.93 -7.89 -4.52
N ALA A 153 12.94 -8.15 -5.81
CA ALA A 153 11.99 -9.07 -6.43
C ALA A 153 12.71 -10.29 -7.00
N LYS A 154 12.06 -11.46 -6.90
CA LYS A 154 12.55 -12.71 -7.49
C LYS A 154 11.72 -13.08 -8.71
N CYS A 155 12.37 -13.65 -9.72
CA CYS A 155 11.70 -14.07 -10.95
C CYS A 155 10.77 -15.26 -10.67
N SER A 156 9.53 -15.16 -11.12
CA SER A 156 8.50 -16.20 -10.94
C SER A 156 8.85 -17.54 -11.61
N ARG A 157 9.73 -17.55 -12.61
CA ARG A 157 10.13 -18.76 -13.35
C ARG A 157 11.38 -19.44 -12.82
N CYS A 158 12.41 -18.66 -12.44
CA CYS A 158 13.74 -19.20 -12.16
C CYS A 158 14.32 -18.78 -10.80
N GLY A 159 13.63 -17.93 -10.03
CA GLY A 159 14.06 -17.47 -8.72
C GLY A 159 15.23 -16.48 -8.71
N ASN A 160 15.85 -16.16 -9.85
CA ASN A 160 16.90 -15.15 -9.91
C ASN A 160 16.36 -13.75 -9.57
N PRO A 161 17.19 -12.88 -8.97
CA PRO A 161 16.81 -11.49 -8.72
C PRO A 161 16.49 -10.78 -10.04
N LEU A 162 15.42 -9.99 -10.02
CA LEU A 162 14.98 -9.22 -11.15
C LEU A 162 15.73 -7.90 -11.24
N THR A 163 16.11 -7.50 -12.46
CA THR A 163 16.77 -6.23 -12.72
C THR A 163 15.74 -5.20 -13.14
N LEU A 164 15.78 -4.02 -12.51
CA LEU A 164 14.92 -2.92 -12.89
C LEU A 164 15.31 -2.39 -14.27
N THR A 165 14.33 -2.32 -15.15
CA THR A 165 14.52 -1.81 -16.50
C THR A 165 13.88 -0.43 -16.68
N THR A 166 12.67 -0.25 -16.17
CA THR A 166 11.94 1.04 -16.16
C THR A 166 11.05 1.09 -14.92
N TYR A 167 10.36 2.21 -14.68
CA TYR A 167 9.31 2.29 -13.66
C TYR A 167 8.34 1.11 -13.82
N ASN A 168 8.25 0.28 -12.78
CA ASN A 168 7.47 -0.94 -12.66
C ASN A 168 7.78 -2.09 -13.63
N ASN A 169 8.75 -1.95 -14.54
CA ASN A 169 9.11 -3.01 -15.49
C ASN A 169 10.42 -3.65 -15.08
N MET A 170 10.38 -4.96 -14.89
CA MET A 170 11.50 -5.79 -14.48
C MET A 170 11.86 -6.83 -15.53
N PHE A 171 13.14 -7.15 -15.61
CA PHE A 171 13.68 -8.13 -16.53
C PHE A 171 14.58 -9.12 -15.79
N CYS A 172 14.41 -10.40 -16.08
CA CYS A 172 15.31 -11.43 -15.58
C CYS A 172 16.46 -11.67 -16.56
N LEU A 173 17.70 -11.46 -16.12
CA LEU A 173 18.90 -11.69 -16.94
C LEU A 173 19.17 -13.18 -17.25
N ARG A 174 18.50 -14.12 -16.56
CA ARG A 174 18.74 -15.56 -16.72
C ARG A 174 17.75 -16.26 -17.66
N CYS A 175 16.47 -15.96 -17.53
CA CYS A 175 15.40 -16.61 -18.31
C CYS A 175 14.65 -15.64 -19.24
N GLU A 176 15.11 -14.38 -19.32
CA GLU A 176 14.55 -13.32 -20.15
C GLU A 176 13.07 -13.00 -19.89
N ASN A 177 12.55 -13.43 -18.73
CA ASN A 177 11.18 -13.17 -18.36
C ASN A 177 10.99 -11.68 -18.00
N ARG A 178 9.91 -11.10 -18.52
CA ARG A 178 9.49 -9.73 -18.22
C ARG A 178 8.33 -9.77 -17.26
N GLU A 179 8.43 -9.01 -16.19
CA GLU A 179 7.41 -8.96 -15.16
C GLU A 179 7.25 -7.52 -14.67
N ASN A 180 6.08 -7.23 -14.10
CA ASN A 180 5.82 -5.93 -13.49
C ASN A 180 5.69 -6.06 -11.98
N ARG A 181 6.12 -5.03 -11.26
CA ARG A 181 6.00 -4.86 -9.79
C ARG A 181 5.92 -3.39 -9.45
N GLU A 182 5.34 -3.05 -8.31
CA GLU A 182 5.43 -1.69 -7.75
C GLU A 182 6.70 -1.60 -6.89
N VAL A 183 7.69 -0.87 -7.41
CA VAL A 183 9.02 -0.76 -6.79
C VAL A 183 9.16 0.50 -5.97
N ALA A 184 9.94 0.39 -4.89
CA ALA A 184 10.47 1.56 -4.22
C ALA A 184 11.55 2.25 -5.07
N SER A 185 11.75 3.54 -4.86
CA SER A 185 12.77 4.35 -5.56
C SER A 185 14.20 3.85 -5.35
N ASP A 186 14.46 3.15 -4.24
CA ASP A 186 15.74 2.60 -3.84
C ASP A 186 15.91 1.11 -4.15
N TYR A 187 15.07 0.56 -5.06
CA TYR A 187 15.14 -0.84 -5.48
C TYR A 187 16.57 -1.28 -5.83
N GLY A 188 17.00 -2.38 -5.22
CA GLY A 188 18.29 -3.01 -5.54
C GLY A 188 19.53 -2.30 -5.00
N GLN A 189 19.44 -1.07 -4.48
CA GLN A 189 20.61 -0.31 -3.99
C GLN A 189 21.30 -1.02 -2.81
N GLN A 190 20.51 -1.56 -1.88
CA GLN A 190 21.03 -2.32 -0.73
C GLN A 190 21.62 -3.69 -1.12
N PHE A 191 21.29 -4.20 -2.31
CA PHE A 191 21.69 -5.52 -2.78
C PHE A 191 22.73 -5.48 -3.92
N GLY A 192 23.25 -4.29 -4.26
CA GLY A 192 24.21 -4.11 -5.35
C GLY A 192 23.66 -4.39 -6.75
N LEU A 193 22.33 -4.29 -6.92
CA LEU A 193 21.67 -4.49 -8.22
C LEU A 193 21.60 -3.14 -8.95
N GLU A 194 22.30 -3.05 -10.09
CA GLU A 194 22.24 -1.88 -10.96
C GLU A 194 21.01 -1.93 -11.88
N ALA A 195 20.35 -0.79 -12.08
CA ALA A 195 19.28 -0.67 -13.06
C ALA A 195 19.84 -0.73 -14.49
N ARG A 196 19.15 -1.47 -15.36
CA ARG A 196 19.51 -1.70 -16.78
C ARG A 196 18.44 -1.10 -17.71
N PRO A 197 18.42 0.23 -17.92
CA PRO A 197 17.43 0.88 -18.78
C PRO A 197 17.56 0.52 -20.27
N ASP A 198 18.70 -0.03 -20.67
CA ASP A 198 18.99 -0.53 -22.01
C ASP A 198 18.06 -1.68 -22.45
N LEU A 199 17.55 -2.46 -21.49
CA LEU A 199 16.66 -3.60 -21.78
C LEU A 199 15.17 -3.20 -21.86
N ALA A 200 14.88 -1.90 -21.80
CA ALA A 200 13.53 -1.36 -21.81
C ALA A 200 12.79 -1.74 -23.09
N PRO A 201 11.49 -2.10 -23.00
CA PRO A 201 10.70 -2.35 -24.19
C PRO A 201 10.71 -1.08 -25.05
N ARG A 202 11.21 -1.19 -26.28
CA ARG A 202 11.23 -0.08 -27.24
C ARG A 202 9.79 0.39 -27.42
N ARG A 203 9.50 1.67 -27.15
CA ARG A 203 8.21 2.27 -27.48
C ARG A 203 8.00 2.07 -28.98
N ARG A 204 6.96 1.32 -29.38
CA ARG A 204 6.52 1.32 -30.78
C ARG A 204 6.15 2.77 -31.10
N SER A 205 6.91 3.41 -31.97
CA SER A 205 6.46 4.63 -32.62
C SER A 205 5.15 4.26 -33.32
N TYR A 206 4.05 4.87 -32.92
CA TYR A 206 2.84 4.81 -33.72
C TYR A 206 3.19 5.49 -35.04
N ASP A 207 3.29 4.72 -36.12
CA ASP A 207 3.47 5.23 -37.47
C ASP A 207 2.34 6.21 -37.74
N ARG A 208 2.71 7.49 -37.89
CA ARG A 208 1.82 8.61 -38.17
C ARG A 208 1.54 8.70 -39.67
N ASP A 209 1.54 7.58 -40.38
CA ASP A 209 1.55 7.52 -41.85
C ASP A 209 0.25 6.91 -42.39
N GLY A 210 -0.90 7.34 -41.87
CA GLY A 210 -2.19 6.72 -42.15
C GLY A 210 -3.35 7.63 -42.55
N TYR A 211 -3.17 8.94 -42.70
CA TYR A 211 -4.30 9.87 -42.94
C TYR A 211 -4.19 10.83 -44.14
N ASP A 212 -3.19 10.70 -45.03
CA ASP A 212 -2.99 11.68 -46.12
C ASP A 212 -3.08 11.12 -47.56
N GLN A 213 -3.86 10.06 -47.84
CA GLN A 213 -3.96 9.53 -49.22
C GLN A 213 -5.38 9.12 -49.68
N ARG A 214 -6.42 9.86 -49.29
CA ARG A 214 -7.78 9.61 -49.83
C ARG A 214 -8.62 10.85 -50.13
N ASP A 215 -8.09 11.89 -50.78
CA ASP A 215 -8.94 13.00 -51.26
C ASP A 215 -8.67 13.51 -52.70
N ASP A 216 -7.92 12.80 -53.55
CA ASP A 216 -7.64 13.29 -54.92
C ASP A 216 -8.37 12.59 -56.06
N ARG A 217 -9.37 11.73 -55.81
CA ARG A 217 -10.08 11.02 -56.91
C ARG A 217 -11.59 10.87 -56.72
N ARG A 218 -12.32 11.98 -56.68
CA ARG A 218 -13.72 12.15 -57.11
C ARG A 218 -13.98 13.67 -57.12
N GLY A 219 -13.94 14.38 -58.24
CA GLY A 219 -14.76 14.12 -59.43
C GLY A 219 -16.09 14.85 -59.30
N GLY A 220 -16.12 16.11 -59.76
CA GLY A 220 -17.24 16.74 -60.45
C GLY A 220 -18.52 17.06 -59.66
N GLY A 221 -18.71 18.34 -59.34
CA GLY A 221 -20.02 18.92 -59.03
C GLY A 221 -20.02 20.41 -59.32
N ARG A 222 -20.41 20.80 -60.54
CA ARG A 222 -20.68 22.19 -60.92
C ARG A 222 -21.79 22.73 -60.02
N TYR A 223 -21.51 23.78 -59.26
CA TYR A 223 -22.53 24.69 -58.78
C TYR A 223 -22.44 25.96 -59.61
N ASP A 224 -23.31 26.05 -60.60
CA ASP A 224 -23.54 27.25 -61.38
C ASP A 224 -24.18 28.32 -60.50
N ASP A 225 -23.55 29.49 -60.54
CA ASP A 225 -24.01 30.76 -59.99
C ASP A 225 -25.31 31.19 -60.70
N ARG A 226 -26.40 31.32 -59.93
CA ARG A 226 -27.52 32.21 -60.30
C ARG A 226 -28.05 32.92 -59.07
N SER A 227 -27.51 34.11 -58.85
CA SER A 227 -28.17 35.22 -58.18
C SER A 227 -29.57 35.50 -58.75
N ARG A 228 -30.62 35.62 -57.90
CA ARG A 228 -31.65 36.69 -57.91
C ARG A 228 -32.88 36.37 -57.04
N GLY A 229 -33.05 37.15 -55.98
CA GLY A 229 -34.25 37.97 -55.72
C GLY A 229 -35.52 37.31 -55.16
N GLY A 230 -36.13 37.97 -54.18
CA GLY A 230 -37.60 37.95 -54.01
C GLY A 230 -38.11 37.66 -52.60
N ARG A 231 -38.63 38.70 -51.95
CA ARG A 231 -39.44 38.68 -50.72
C ARG A 231 -40.68 37.77 -50.86
N SER A 232 -41.11 37.15 -49.76
CA SER A 232 -42.43 37.41 -49.13
C SER A 232 -42.76 36.41 -48.01
N ASP A 233 -42.98 36.97 -46.82
CA ASP A 233 -44.07 36.75 -45.85
C ASP A 233 -44.78 35.39 -45.64
N ARG A 234 -45.20 35.26 -44.36
CA ARG A 234 -46.16 34.32 -43.71
C ARG A 234 -45.46 33.08 -43.12
N GLY A 235 -45.49 32.80 -41.82
CA GLY A 235 -46.33 33.25 -40.72
C GLY A 235 -46.84 32.02 -39.94
N ARG A 236 -46.92 32.14 -38.60
CA ARG A 236 -47.45 31.16 -37.61
C ARG A 236 -46.51 30.00 -37.28
N GLY A 237 -46.28 29.57 -36.04
CA GLY A 237 -46.74 29.90 -34.68
C GLY A 237 -45.86 29.02 -33.76
N GLY A 238 -45.33 29.51 -32.64
CA GLY A 238 -46.04 29.51 -31.36
C GLY A 238 -46.11 28.10 -30.76
N HIS A 239 -45.22 27.77 -29.80
CA HIS A 239 -45.57 27.32 -28.43
C HIS A 239 -44.36 26.74 -27.68
N ASP A 240 -43.90 27.54 -26.73
CA ASP A 240 -43.74 27.25 -25.30
C ASP A 240 -42.93 26.04 -24.79
N ARG A 241 -41.88 26.47 -24.08
CA ARG A 241 -41.28 25.85 -22.90
C ARG A 241 -42.33 25.40 -21.88
N GLN A 242 -42.07 24.26 -21.25
CA GLN A 242 -42.25 23.97 -19.82
C GLN A 242 -41.89 22.49 -19.60
N ASN A 243 -41.51 21.96 -18.44
CA ASN A 243 -40.88 22.43 -17.22
C ASN A 243 -40.69 21.14 -16.40
N ASP A 244 -39.53 21.02 -15.77
CA ASP A 244 -39.25 20.37 -14.49
C ASP A 244 -40.29 19.50 -13.75
N ARG A 245 -39.71 18.44 -13.14
CA ARG A 245 -40.13 17.66 -11.94
C ARG A 245 -41.11 16.50 -12.13
N ARG A 246 -40.62 15.29 -11.77
CA ARG A 246 -41.09 14.44 -10.64
C ARG A 246 -40.33 13.09 -10.68
N ARG A 247 -39.47 12.81 -9.71
CA ARG A 247 -39.73 11.91 -8.54
C ARG A 247 -40.41 10.59 -8.90
N ARG A 248 -39.68 9.49 -8.67
CA ARG A 248 -40.12 8.10 -8.37
C ARG A 248 -38.83 7.27 -8.31
N ASN A 249 -38.60 6.33 -7.41
CA ASN A 249 -39.17 5.97 -6.13
C ASN A 249 -38.08 5.13 -5.46
#